data_AF-A0A5N0E8G8-F1
#
_entry.id   AF-A0A5N0E8G8-F1
#
_cell.length_a   1.000
_cell.length_b   1.000
_cell.length_c   1.000
_cell.angle_alpha   90.00
_cell.angle_beta   90.00
_cell.angle_gamma   90.00
#
_symmetry.space_group_name_H-M   'P 1'
#
loop_
_entity.id
_entity.type
_entity.pdbx_description
1 polymer ?
#
loop_
_entity_poly.entity_id
_entity_poly.type
_entity_poly.pdbx_seq_one_letter_code
_entity_poly.pdbx_strand_id
1 'polypeptide(L)'
;MLVIDASGQRVLRALGEPGAATTEDAIRARLELPGDGAELRARATVFAVDAVAPVRGDAIKVTLEHREGQAIDIVVPYRLADDTLDIDLDRADATTAGRRLWRTRAGAAE
;
A
#
# COMPACT_ATOMS: atom_id res chain seq x y z
N MET A 1 2.68 -5.18 -5.49
CA MET A 1 1.28 -5.14 -5.04
C MET A 1 0.73 -6.55 -5.01
N LEU A 2 0.34 -7.03 -3.83
CA LEU A 2 -0.46 -8.24 -3.69
C LEU A 2 -1.93 -7.87 -3.92
N VAL A 3 -2.61 -8.58 -4.81
CA VAL A 3 -4.06 -8.47 -5.00
C VAL A 3 -4.73 -9.79 -4.64
N ILE A 4 -5.92 -9.70 -4.07
CA ILE A 4 -6.77 -10.83 -3.71
C ILE A 4 -8.12 -10.63 -4.39
N ASP A 5 -8.52 -11.57 -5.23
CA ASP A 5 -9.81 -11.53 -5.92
C ASP A 5 -10.97 -11.99 -5.02
N ALA A 6 -12.21 -11.81 -5.48
CA ALA A 6 -13.41 -12.23 -4.74
C ALA A 6 -13.44 -13.74 -4.42
N SER A 7 -12.79 -14.59 -5.22
CA SER A 7 -12.68 -16.03 -4.98
C SER A 7 -11.58 -16.39 -3.96
N GLY A 8 -10.71 -15.42 -3.62
CA GLY A 8 -9.57 -15.59 -2.72
C GLY A 8 -8.26 -15.93 -3.42
N GLN A 9 -8.22 -15.98 -4.75
CA GLN A 9 -6.98 -16.15 -5.50
C GLN A 9 -6.07 -14.95 -5.28
N ARG A 10 -4.76 -15.23 -5.27
CA ARG A 10 -3.72 -14.27 -4.91
C ARG A 10 -2.76 -14.10 -6.07
N VAL A 11 -2.52 -12.85 -6.45
CA VAL A 11 -1.55 -12.52 -7.51
C VAL A 11 -0.64 -11.40 -7.01
N LEU A 12 0.66 -11.56 -7.26
CA LEU A 12 1.63 -10.51 -7.04
C LEU A 12 1.88 -9.76 -8.34
N ARG A 13 1.66 -8.44 -8.32
CA ARG A 13 1.94 -7.52 -9.43
C ARG A 13 3.16 -6.68 -9.08
N ALA A 14 4.14 -6.60 -9.98
CA ALA A 14 5.34 -5.79 -9.80
C ALA A 14 5.52 -4.85 -10.99
N LEU A 15 6.10 -3.68 -10.73
CA LEU A 15 6.68 -2.87 -11.80
C LEU A 15 7.97 -3.60 -12.18
N GLY A 16 8.14 -3.97 -13.45
CA GLY A 16 9.33 -4.68 -13.92
C GLY A 16 10.61 -3.87 -13.71
N GLU A 17 11.08 -3.19 -14.75
CA GLU A 17 12.24 -2.31 -14.61
C GLU A 17 11.91 -1.08 -13.74
N PRO A 18 12.88 -0.57 -12.95
CA PRO A 18 12.75 0.71 -12.24
C PRO A 18 12.38 1.82 -13.23
N GLY A 19 11.11 2.21 -13.23
CA GLY A 19 10.60 3.27 -14.10
C GLY A 19 10.54 4.62 -13.38
N ALA A 20 10.38 5.70 -14.14
CA ALA A 20 10.29 7.09 -13.66
C ALA A 20 9.08 7.42 -12.76
N ALA A 21 8.26 6.43 -12.38
CA ALA A 21 7.16 6.64 -11.44
C ALA A 21 7.73 6.76 -10.03
N THR A 22 7.91 7.99 -9.56
CA THR A 22 8.51 8.30 -8.26
C THR A 22 7.51 8.50 -7.14
N THR A 23 6.20 8.59 -7.45
CA THR A 23 5.15 8.82 -6.44
C THR A 23 4.33 7.57 -6.17
N GLU A 24 3.80 7.46 -4.94
CA GLU A 24 2.93 6.34 -4.53
C GLU A 24 1.73 6.16 -5.46
N ASP A 25 1.10 7.26 -5.86
CA ASP A 25 -0.08 7.24 -6.73
C ASP A 25 0.27 6.82 -8.17
N ALA A 26 1.40 7.27 -8.71
CA ALA A 26 1.86 6.85 -10.04
C ALA A 26 2.24 5.37 -10.06
N ILE A 27 2.91 4.88 -9.02
CA ILE A 27 3.26 3.46 -8.86
C ILE A 27 1.98 2.62 -8.79
N ARG A 28 1.01 3.04 -7.97
CA ARG A 28 -0.27 2.35 -7.79
C ARG A 28 -1.06 2.29 -9.09
N ALA A 29 -1.21 3.43 -9.78
CA ALA A 29 -1.94 3.50 -11.04
C ALA A 29 -1.37 2.57 -12.12
N ARG A 30 -0.05 2.32 -12.12
CA ARG A 30 0.60 1.38 -13.04
C ARG A 30 0.40 -0.10 -12.67
N LEU A 31 0.08 -0.39 -11.41
CA LEU A 31 -0.16 -1.76 -10.91
C LEU A 31 -1.65 -2.13 -10.91
N GLU A 32 -2.53 -1.13 -10.95
CA GLU A 32 -3.96 -1.30 -11.11
C GLU A 32 -4.29 -1.75 -12.54
N LEU A 33 -5.22 -2.71 -12.65
CA LEU A 33 -5.76 -3.18 -13.92
C LEU A 33 -7.21 -2.70 -14.09
N PRO A 34 -7.69 -2.52 -15.33
CA PRO A 34 -9.12 -2.36 -15.59
C PRO A 34 -9.90 -3.51 -14.95
N GLY A 35 -10.98 -3.20 -14.23
CA GLY A 35 -11.82 -4.20 -13.57
C GLY A 35 -11.51 -4.46 -12.08
N ASP A 36 -10.34 -4.03 -11.59
CA ASP A 36 -9.91 -4.28 -10.21
C ASP A 36 -10.95 -3.87 -9.15
N GLY A 37 -11.62 -2.74 -9.35
CA GLY A 37 -12.64 -2.25 -8.41
C GLY A 37 -13.85 -3.18 -8.29
N ALA A 38 -14.18 -3.96 -9.32
CA ALA A 38 -15.29 -4.89 -9.31
C ALA A 38 -14.87 -6.31 -8.87
N GLU A 39 -13.66 -6.73 -9.25
CA GLU A 39 -13.20 -8.13 -9.15
C GLU A 39 -12.42 -8.42 -7.86
N LEU A 40 -11.72 -7.42 -7.33
CA LEU A 40 -10.90 -7.60 -6.14
C LEU A 40 -11.74 -7.52 -4.85
N ARG A 41 -11.28 -8.24 -3.82
CA ARG A 41 -11.74 -8.08 -2.43
C ARG A 41 -10.74 -7.36 -1.55
N ALA A 42 -9.44 -7.45 -1.88
CA ALA A 42 -8.38 -6.79 -1.13
C ALA A 42 -7.14 -6.52 -1.99
N ARG A 43 -6.32 -5.57 -1.55
CA ARG A 43 -4.99 -5.32 -2.11
C ARG A 43 -4.03 -4.76 -1.06
N ALA A 44 -2.74 -5.00 -1.26
CA ALA A 44 -1.66 -4.41 -0.49
C ALA A 44 -0.53 -3.98 -1.42
N THR A 45 -0.07 -2.73 -1.29
CA THR A 45 1.05 -2.19 -2.06
C THR A 45 2.18 -1.81 -1.12
N VAL A 46 3.39 -2.22 -1.46
CA VAL A 46 4.60 -1.99 -0.67
C VAL A 46 5.42 -0.92 -1.37
N PHE A 47 5.91 0.04 -0.59
CA PHE A 47 6.75 1.14 -1.03
C PHE A 47 7.98 1.22 -0.11
N ALA A 48 9.15 1.49 -0.69
CA ALA A 48 10.28 2.01 0.06
C ALA A 48 10.10 3.52 0.17
N VAL A 49 10.17 4.07 1.38
CA VAL A 49 9.94 5.50 1.64
C VAL A 49 10.95 6.04 2.64
N ASP A 50 11.22 7.34 2.57
CA ASP A 50 11.86 8.09 3.65
C ASP A 50 10.76 8.75 4.49
N ALA A 51 10.56 8.28 5.72
CA ALA A 51 9.50 8.73 6.62
C ALA A 51 9.90 10.00 7.39
N VAL A 52 8.93 10.88 7.69
CA VAL A 52 9.18 12.21 8.28
C VAL A 52 8.55 12.43 9.67
N ALA A 53 7.35 11.92 9.94
CA ALA A 53 6.72 11.85 11.28
C ALA A 53 5.48 10.92 11.24
N PRO A 54 5.10 10.25 12.35
CA PRO A 54 5.82 10.14 13.65
C PRO A 54 7.06 9.24 13.55
N VAL A 55 7.14 8.41 12.52
CA VAL A 55 8.32 7.63 12.15
C VAL A 55 9.26 8.49 11.30
N ARG A 56 10.58 8.37 11.52
CA ARG A 56 11.62 9.11 10.79
C ARG A 56 12.69 8.19 10.23
N GLY A 57 13.10 8.45 8.99
CA GLY A 57 14.13 7.71 8.26
C GLY A 57 13.57 6.61 7.35
N ASP A 58 14.46 5.73 6.88
CA ASP A 58 14.11 4.64 5.96
C ASP A 58 13.01 3.76 6.54
N ALA A 59 11.98 3.51 5.72
CA ALA A 59 10.84 2.70 6.12
C ALA A 59 10.22 1.96 4.94
N ILE A 60 9.55 0.86 5.27
CA ILE A 60 8.64 0.19 4.36
C ILE A 60 7.23 0.70 4.66
N LYS A 61 6.58 1.29 3.66
CA LYS A 61 5.16 1.61 3.73
C LYS A 61 4.34 0.53 3.04
N VAL A 62 3.33 0.02 3.71
CA VAL A 62 2.33 -0.90 3.14
C VAL A 62 0.98 -0.20 3.16
N THR A 63 0.43 0.08 1.98
CA THR A 63 -0.97 0.56 1.87
C THR A 63 -1.89 -0.61 1.59
N LEU A 64 -2.81 -0.89 2.50
CA LEU A 64 -3.80 -1.97 2.44
C LEU A 64 -5.19 -1.41 2.18
N GLU A 65 -5.96 -2.07 1.33
CA GLU A 65 -7.38 -1.79 1.15
C GLU A 65 -8.17 -3.08 1.09
N HIS A 66 -9.31 -3.12 1.79
CA HIS A 66 -10.30 -4.18 1.67
C HIS A 66 -11.60 -3.57 1.10
N ARG A 67 -12.30 -4.33 0.25
CA ARG A 67 -13.55 -3.88 -0.41
C ARG A 67 -14.66 -3.56 0.57
N GLU A 68 -14.71 -4.27 1.69
CA GLU A 68 -15.71 -4.09 2.75
C GLU A 68 -15.12 -3.51 4.03
N GLY A 69 -13.83 -3.17 4.03
CA GLY A 69 -13.11 -2.73 5.22
C GLY A 69 -12.46 -1.36 5.06
N GLN A 70 -11.75 -0.97 6.11
CA GLN A 70 -10.98 0.26 6.16
C GLN A 70 -9.71 0.15 5.29
N ALA A 71 -9.33 1.26 4.67
CA ALA A 71 -8.00 1.39 4.10
C ALA A 71 -7.00 1.74 5.22
N ILE A 72 -5.87 1.06 5.26
CA ILE A 72 -4.86 1.18 6.32
C ILE A 72 -3.51 1.41 5.66
N ASP A 73 -2.79 2.44 6.09
CA ASP A 73 -1.38 2.60 5.76
C ASP A 73 -0.56 2.17 6.98
N ILE A 74 0.39 1.25 6.79
CA ILE A 74 1.34 0.79 7.80
C ILE A 74 2.73 1.28 7.40
N VAL A 75 3.46 1.90 8.32
CA VAL A 75 4.84 2.32 8.12
C VAL A 75 5.71 1.57 9.12
N VAL A 76 6.67 0.80 8.61
CA VAL A 76 7.62 0.03 9.41
C VAL A 76 9.02 0.58 9.17
N PRO A 77 9.62 1.29 10.15
CA PRO A 77 10.99 1.76 10.02
C PRO A 77 11.97 0.59 10.00
N TYR A 78 13.06 0.77 9.26
CA TYR A 78 14.19 -0.13 9.31
C TYR A 78 15.50 0.65 9.27
N ARG A 79 16.58 -0.01 9.69
CA ARG A 79 17.93 0.49 9.54
C ARG A 79 18.78 -0.54 8.81
N LEU A 80 19.46 -0.10 7.76
CA LEU A 80 20.52 -0.87 7.14
C LEU A 80 21.83 -0.54 7.85
N ALA A 81 22.50 -1.56 8.37
CA ALA A 81 23.92 -1.52 8.69
C ALA A 81 24.60 -2.63 7.89
N ASP A 82 25.91 -2.50 7.66
CA ASP A 82 26.70 -3.23 6.65
C ASP A 82 26.19 -4.64 6.28
N ASP A 83 25.96 -5.52 7.27
CA ASP A 83 25.44 -6.89 7.06
C ASP A 83 24.11 -7.20 7.78
N THR A 84 23.44 -6.20 8.35
CA THR A 84 22.24 -6.40 9.17
C THR A 84 21.10 -5.47 8.77
N LEU A 85 19.92 -6.07 8.58
CA LEU A 85 18.65 -5.35 8.53
C LEU A 85 18.04 -5.38 9.93
N ASP A 86 17.92 -4.20 10.55
CA ASP A 86 17.19 -4.03 11.80
C ASP A 86 15.79 -3.49 11.50
N ILE A 87 14.76 -4.24 11.90
CA ILE A 87 13.36 -3.85 11.72
C ILE A 87 12.79 -3.49 13.08
N ASP A 88 12.41 -2.23 13.25
CA ASP A 88 11.87 -1.74 14.51
C ASP A 88 10.33 -1.80 14.47
N LEU A 89 9.80 -2.94 14.89
CA LEU A 89 8.35 -3.17 14.96
C LEU A 89 7.67 -2.38 16.08
N ASP A 90 8.41 -2.03 17.14
CA ASP A 90 7.86 -1.25 18.26
C ASP A 90 7.59 0.20 17.84
N ARG A 91 8.30 0.69 16.82
CA ARG A 91 8.06 1.99 16.16
C ARG A 91 7.19 1.90 14.91
N ALA A 92 6.65 0.73 14.59
CA ALA A 92 5.70 0.62 13.48
C ALA A 92 4.44 1.45 13.78
N ASP A 93 4.00 2.21 12.79
CA ASP A 93 2.79 3.03 12.90
C ASP A 93 1.75 2.51 11.90
N ALA A 94 0.50 2.43 12.34
CA ALA A 94 -0.63 2.05 11.51
C ALA A 94 -1.72 3.10 11.63
N THR A 95 -2.13 3.64 10.49
CA THR A 95 -3.14 4.71 10.44
C THR A 95 -4.21 4.40 9.42
N THR A 96 -5.42 4.90 9.68
CA THR A 96 -6.51 4.84 8.71
C THR A 96 -6.18 5.75 7.54
N ALA A 97 -6.30 5.21 6.32
CA ALA A 97 -6.12 5.94 5.09
C ALA A 97 -7.44 6.15 4.34
N GLY A 98 -7.43 7.05 3.37
CA GLY A 98 -8.50 7.19 2.40
C GLY A 98 -8.54 5.99 1.44
N ARG A 99 -9.74 5.53 1.10
CA ARG A 99 -9.93 4.49 0.06
C ARG A 99 -9.58 5.07 -1.29
N ARG A 100 -8.78 4.35 -2.08
CA ARG A 100 -8.27 4.82 -3.38
C ARG A 100 -8.90 4.06 -4.53
N LEU A 101 -9.05 2.73 -4.41
CA LEU A 101 -9.74 1.89 -5.41
C LEU A 101 -11.26 1.96 -5.25
N TRP A 102 -11.74 1.67 -4.04
CA TRP A 102 -13.16 1.68 -3.73
C TRP A 102 -13.56 2.99 -3.08
N ARG A 103 -13.48 4.08 -3.84
CA ARG A 103 -13.91 5.40 -3.37
C ARG A 103 -15.41 5.35 -3.06
N THR A 104 -15.79 5.65 -1.82
CA THR A 104 -17.19 5.97 -1.52
C THR A 104 -17.50 7.25 -2.27
N ARG A 105 -18.56 7.30 -3.10
CA ARG A 105 -19.03 8.57 -3.66
C ARG A 105 -19.34 9.48 -2.47
N ALA A 106 -18.57 10.54 -2.29
CA ALA A 106 -18.99 11.63 -1.43
C ALA A 106 -20.22 12.27 -2.11
N GLY A 107 -21.41 12.16 -1.49
CA GLY A 107 -22.62 12.86 -1.93
C GLY A 107 -23.76 12.00 -2.49
N ALA A 108 -24.14 10.91 -1.81
CA ALA A 108 -25.52 10.44 -1.84
C ALA A 108 -26.02 10.45 -0.39
N ALA A 109 -26.30 11.65 0.12
CA ALA A 109 -27.11 11.81 1.31
C ALA A 109 -28.58 11.73 0.85
N GLU A 110 -29.31 10.75 1.36
CA GLU A 110 -30.77 10.83 1.53
C GLU A 110 -31.12 11.88 2.60
#